data_AF-A0A2J9VJ88-F1
#
_entry.id   AF-A0A2J9VJ88-F1
#
_cell.length_a   1.000
_cell.length_b   1.000
_cell.length_c   1.000
_cell.angle_alpha   90.00
_cell.angle_beta   90.00
_cell.angle_gamma   90.00
#
_symmetry.space_group_name_H-M   'P 1'
#
loop_
_entity.id
_entity.type
_entity.pdbx_description
1 polymer ?
#
loop_
_entity_poly.entity_id
_entity_poly.type
_entity_poly.pdbx_seq_one_letter_code
_entity_poly.pdbx_strand_id
1 'polypeptide(L)'
;MKIELVNQHADHFDDLWVYRIRETQPCCIYAVNEDGHTPIVGNIALSDSYNNITTVMLRSERRCSWVLRYSLSSEQADIYINKISELIRVCDSVNYTNSPEITPENPLKLSDLLGFAP
;
A
#
# COMPACT_ATOMS: atom_id res chain seq x y z
N MET A 1 0.97 16.43 -8.47
CA MET A 1 -0.42 16.95 -8.50
C MET A 1 -1.28 16.04 -7.64
N LYS A 2 -2.17 16.56 -6.77
CA LYS A 2 -3.12 15.70 -6.03
C LYS A 2 -4.20 15.18 -6.99
N ILE A 3 -4.60 13.92 -6.82
CA ILE A 3 -5.60 13.25 -7.64
C ILE A 3 -6.96 13.40 -6.99
N GLU A 4 -7.95 13.84 -7.76
CA GLU A 4 -9.35 13.83 -7.35
C GLU A 4 -9.97 12.47 -7.67
N LEU A 5 -10.58 11.84 -6.66
CA LEU A 5 -11.29 10.59 -6.83
C LEU A 5 -12.67 10.88 -7.43
N VAL A 6 -12.97 10.23 -8.54
CA VAL A 6 -14.25 10.40 -9.27
C VAL A 6 -15.15 9.16 -9.16
N ASN A 7 -14.74 8.16 -8.37
CA ASN A 7 -15.48 6.93 -8.12
C ASN A 7 -15.67 6.71 -6.61
N GLN A 8 -16.91 6.45 -6.18
CA GLN A 8 -17.29 6.14 -4.80
C GLN A 8 -16.68 4.85 -4.22
N HIS A 9 -16.04 4.02 -5.06
CA HIS A 9 -15.40 2.76 -4.67
C HIS A 9 -13.87 2.85 -4.62
N ALA A 10 -13.32 4.06 -4.73
CA ALA A 10 -11.91 4.33 -4.52
C ALA A 10 -11.73 5.24 -3.31
N ASP A 11 -10.66 5.02 -2.56
CA ASP A 11 -10.14 5.94 -1.55
C ASP A 11 -8.66 6.20 -1.83
N HIS A 12 -8.07 7.15 -1.11
CA HIS A 12 -6.70 7.56 -1.28
C HIS A 12 -5.80 6.99 -0.19
N PHE A 13 -4.53 6.77 -0.52
CA PHE A 13 -3.47 6.55 0.45
C PHE A 13 -2.31 7.52 0.20
N ASP A 14 -1.63 7.88 1.27
CA ASP A 14 -0.39 8.66 1.25
C ASP A 14 0.84 7.75 1.43
N ASP A 15 0.69 6.65 2.17
CA ASP A 15 1.74 5.66 2.41
C ASP A 15 1.13 4.25 2.55
N LEU A 16 1.97 3.21 2.45
CA LEU A 16 1.59 1.83 2.75
C LEU A 16 2.47 1.27 3.83
N TRP A 17 1.85 0.74 4.88
CA TRP A 17 2.56 0.18 6.02
C TRP A 17 2.28 -1.32 6.11
N VAL A 18 3.30 -2.09 6.44
CA VAL A 18 3.21 -3.52 6.66
C VAL A 18 3.49 -3.78 8.13
N TYR A 19 2.56 -4.42 8.83
CA TYR A 19 2.75 -4.87 10.21
C TYR A 19 1.69 -5.89 10.63
N ARG A 20 1.92 -6.51 11.79
CA ARG A 20 1.02 -7.42 12.47
C ARG A 20 0.53 -6.77 13.77
N ILE A 21 -0.78 -6.68 13.99
CA ILE A 21 -1.33 -6.03 15.20
C ILE A 21 -1.10 -6.88 16.46
N ARG A 22 -1.17 -8.21 16.32
CA ARG A 22 -0.93 -9.18 17.41
C ARG A 22 -0.25 -10.40 16.86
N GLU A 23 0.62 -11.05 17.64
CA GLU A 23 1.33 -12.27 17.22
C GLU A 23 0.42 -13.33 16.59
N THR A 24 -0.81 -13.48 17.07
CA THR A 24 -1.78 -14.48 16.59
C THR A 24 -2.54 -14.08 15.33
N GLN A 25 -2.36 -12.85 14.83
CA GLN A 25 -3.00 -12.37 13.61
C GLN A 25 -2.01 -12.43 12.44
N PRO A 26 -2.49 -12.59 11.20
CA PRO A 26 -1.62 -12.45 10.05
C PRO A 26 -1.12 -11.01 9.93
N CYS A 27 0.09 -10.84 9.42
CA CYS A 27 0.55 -9.59 8.83
C CYS A 27 -0.48 -9.08 7.81
N CYS A 28 -0.68 -7.77 7.79
CA CYS A 28 -1.49 -7.08 6.80
C CYS A 28 -0.74 -5.87 6.23
N ILE A 29 -1.13 -5.47 5.02
CA ILE A 29 -0.78 -4.18 4.44
C ILE A 29 -1.87 -3.19 4.81
N TYR A 30 -1.49 -1.98 5.20
CA TYR A 30 -2.39 -0.90 5.58
C TYR A 30 -2.20 0.28 4.64
N ALA A 31 -3.31 0.76 4.07
CA ALA A 31 -3.36 2.07 3.47
C ALA A 31 -3.34 3.11 4.59
N VAL A 32 -2.39 4.04 4.52
CA VAL A 32 -2.24 5.11 5.50
C VAL A 32 -2.57 6.43 4.84
N ASN A 33 -3.49 7.18 5.46
CA ASN A 33 -3.85 8.54 5.10
C ASN A 33 -4.20 9.34 6.37
N GLU A 34 -4.76 10.54 6.19
CA GLU A 34 -5.16 11.41 7.31
C GLU A 34 -6.25 10.83 8.22
N ASP A 35 -7.07 9.89 7.72
CA ASP A 35 -8.12 9.21 8.47
C ASP A 35 -7.57 8.02 9.29
N GLY A 36 -6.31 7.64 9.05
CA GLY A 36 -5.59 6.60 9.78
C GLY A 36 -5.21 5.41 8.91
N HIS A 37 -5.22 4.22 9.51
CA HIS A 37 -4.68 3.01 8.90
C HIS A 37 -5.82 2.05 8.56
N THR A 38 -6.02 1.77 7.28
CA THR A 38 -7.05 0.82 6.83
C THR A 38 -6.42 -0.44 6.24
N PRO A 39 -6.74 -1.64 6.76
CA PRO A 39 -6.17 -2.87 6.24
C PRO A 39 -6.66 -3.15 4.81
N ILE A 40 -5.72 -3.45 3.91
CA ILE A 40 -5.95 -3.94 2.56
C ILE A 40 -5.95 -5.46 2.63
N VAL A 41 -7.14 -6.06 2.55
CA VAL A 41 -7.33 -7.51 2.73
C VAL A 41 -7.51 -8.20 1.38
N GLY A 42 -6.97 -9.41 1.24
CA GLY A 42 -7.15 -10.26 0.06
C GLY A 42 -6.08 -10.05 -1.01
N ASN A 43 -6.33 -10.57 -2.21
CA ASN A 43 -5.40 -10.44 -3.33
C ASN A 43 -5.31 -8.97 -3.77
N ILE A 44 -4.09 -8.44 -3.80
CA ILE A 44 -3.81 -7.08 -4.23
C ILE A 44 -3.36 -7.13 -5.69
N ALA A 45 -4.16 -6.54 -6.58
CA ALA A 45 -3.76 -6.26 -7.94
C ALA A 45 -3.26 -4.81 -8.05
N LEU A 46 -2.08 -4.63 -8.66
CA LEU A 46 -1.47 -3.31 -8.85
C LEU A 46 -1.75 -2.79 -10.27
N SER A 47 -1.94 -1.48 -10.37
CA SER A 47 -2.03 -0.74 -11.64
C SER A 47 -1.27 0.57 -11.49
N ASP A 48 -0.62 1.00 -12.57
CA ASP A 48 0.17 2.23 -12.71
C ASP A 48 -0.67 3.45 -13.14
N SER A 49 -1.99 3.33 -13.11
CA SER A 49 -2.88 4.37 -13.59
C SER A 49 -4.24 4.37 -12.92
N TYR A 50 -4.82 5.56 -12.79
CA TYR A 50 -6.19 5.79 -12.37
C TYR A 50 -6.79 6.87 -13.26
N ASN A 51 -7.85 6.53 -14.01
CA ASN A 51 -8.55 7.46 -14.92
C ASN A 51 -7.62 8.27 -15.84
N ASN A 52 -6.69 7.57 -16.50
CA ASN A 52 -5.68 8.14 -17.40
C ASN A 52 -4.61 9.03 -16.71
N ILE A 53 -4.59 9.08 -15.38
CA ILE A 53 -3.53 9.73 -14.61
C ILE A 53 -2.50 8.66 -14.21
N THR A 54 -1.22 8.88 -14.51
CA THR A 54 -0.12 8.02 -14.04
C THR A 54 0.02 8.14 -12.52
N THR A 55 -0.15 7.03 -11.82
CA THR A 55 -0.14 6.95 -10.35
C THR A 55 -0.01 5.48 -9.93
N VAL A 56 -0.32 5.12 -8.68
CA VAL A 56 -0.50 3.72 -8.28
C VAL A 56 -1.89 3.48 -7.72
N MET A 57 -2.54 2.43 -8.21
CA MET A 57 -3.82 1.93 -7.73
C MET A 57 -3.67 0.49 -7.23
N LEU A 58 -4.09 0.24 -5.99
CA LEU A 58 -4.22 -1.07 -5.40
C LEU A 58 -5.68 -1.49 -5.45
N ARG A 59 -5.97 -2.60 -6.13
CA ARG A 59 -7.30 -3.21 -6.17
C ARG A 59 -7.32 -4.42 -5.26
N SER A 60 -8.21 -4.40 -4.26
CA SER A 60 -8.51 -5.57 -3.43
C SER A 60 -9.81 -6.22 -3.93
N GLU A 61 -9.83 -7.55 -4.00
CA GLU A 61 -11.05 -8.30 -4.36
C GLU A 61 -12.22 -8.10 -3.39
N ARG A 62 -11.96 -7.62 -2.16
CA ARG A 62 -12.96 -7.61 -1.07
C ARG A 62 -13.39 -6.21 -0.64
N ARG A 63 -12.72 -5.14 -1.10
CA ARG A 63 -12.92 -3.75 -0.60
C ARG A 63 -12.66 -2.68 -1.67
N CYS A 64 -12.81 -1.42 -1.26
CA CYS A 64 -12.45 -0.22 -2.03
C CYS A 64 -11.03 -0.33 -2.59
N SER A 65 -10.85 0.24 -3.79
CA SER A 65 -9.52 0.42 -4.35
C SER A 65 -8.81 1.59 -3.68
N TRP A 66 -7.49 1.50 -3.57
CA TRP A 66 -6.67 2.55 -2.97
C TRP A 66 -5.82 3.20 -4.05
N VAL A 67 -5.90 4.51 -4.18
CA VAL A 67 -5.16 5.29 -5.17
C VAL A 67 -4.14 6.16 -4.45
N LEU A 68 -2.91 6.19 -4.93
CA LEU A 68 -1.91 7.10 -4.37
C LEU A 68 -2.43 8.52 -4.58
N ARG A 69 -2.46 9.33 -3.51
CA ARG A 69 -3.04 10.67 -3.56
C ARG A 69 -2.38 11.58 -4.60
N TYR A 70 -1.16 11.26 -5.04
CA TYR A 70 -0.38 12.05 -5.96
C TYR A 70 -0.17 11.38 -7.32
N SER A 71 -0.18 12.21 -8.36
CA SER A 71 0.29 11.85 -9.70
C SER A 71 1.79 11.58 -9.69
N LEU A 72 2.23 10.62 -10.48
CA LEU A 72 3.63 10.25 -10.64
C LEU A 72 4.10 10.45 -12.09
N SER A 73 5.41 10.55 -12.29
CA SER A 73 6.00 10.21 -13.59
C SER A 73 5.94 8.69 -13.82
N SER A 74 6.11 8.24 -15.07
CA SER A 74 6.15 6.80 -15.37
C SER A 74 7.28 6.08 -14.62
N GLU A 75 8.46 6.68 -14.54
CA GLU A 75 9.60 6.13 -13.79
C GLU A 75 9.28 6.00 -12.29
N GLN A 76 8.63 7.02 -11.71
CA GLN A 76 8.20 6.96 -10.32
C GLN A 76 7.13 5.87 -10.12
N ALA A 77 6.17 5.73 -11.03
CA ALA A 77 5.15 4.69 -10.94
C ALA A 77 5.77 3.28 -10.96
N ASP A 78 6.75 3.02 -11.81
CA ASP A 78 7.48 1.74 -11.85
C ASP A 78 8.22 1.46 -10.54
N ILE A 79 8.89 2.46 -9.97
CA ILE A 79 9.57 2.33 -8.68
C ILE A 79 8.57 2.02 -7.57
N TYR A 80 7.45 2.74 -7.51
CA TYR A 80 6.40 2.50 -6.52
C TYR A 80 5.83 1.08 -6.66
N ILE A 81 5.47 0.63 -7.87
CA ILE A 81 4.93 -0.72 -8.09
C ILE A 81 5.91 -1.80 -7.61
N ASN A 82 7.20 -1.63 -7.91
CA ASN A 82 8.24 -2.56 -7.49
C ASN A 82 8.37 -2.61 -5.95
N LYS A 83 8.36 -1.46 -5.28
CA LYS A 83 8.44 -1.40 -3.81
C LYS A 83 7.19 -1.88 -3.11
N ILE A 84 6.01 -1.65 -3.67
CA ILE A 84 4.75 -2.19 -3.15
C ILE A 84 4.73 -3.71 -3.32
N SER A 85 5.24 -4.24 -4.43
CA SER A 85 5.39 -5.68 -4.64
C SER A 85 6.35 -6.31 -3.62
N GLU A 86 7.41 -5.60 -3.24
CA GLU A 86 8.33 -6.00 -2.17
C GLU A 86 7.60 -6.08 -0.81
N LEU A 87 6.81 -5.07 -0.46
CA LEU A 87 5.99 -5.05 0.75
C LEU A 87 5.00 -6.23 0.82
N ILE A 88 4.31 -6.53 -0.28
CA ILE A 88 3.40 -7.67 -0.38
C ILE A 88 4.14 -8.98 -0.07
N ARG A 89 5.29 -9.20 -0.72
CA ARG A 89 6.11 -10.40 -0.50
C ARG A 89 6.63 -10.52 0.93
N VAL A 90 7.03 -9.41 1.55
CA VAL A 90 7.45 -9.40 2.96
C VAL A 90 6.29 -9.81 3.85
N CYS A 91 5.10 -9.26 3.63
CA CYS A 91 3.95 -9.59 4.46
C CYS A 91 3.53 -11.07 4.33
N ASP A 92 3.56 -11.61 3.11
CA ASP A 92 3.32 -13.04 2.85
C ASP A 92 4.39 -13.93 3.51
N SER A 93 5.65 -13.52 3.44
CA SER A 93 6.77 -14.22 4.10
C SER A 93 6.62 -14.24 5.62
N VAL A 94 6.25 -13.11 6.23
CA VAL A 94 5.97 -13.01 7.67
C VAL A 94 4.81 -13.93 8.08
N ASN A 95 3.79 -14.05 7.23
CA ASN A 95 2.68 -14.98 7.44
C ASN A 95 3.10 -16.45 7.36
N TYR A 96 4.09 -16.78 6.53
CA TYR A 96 4.57 -18.15 6.32
C TYR A 96 5.62 -18.60 7.34
N THR A 97 6.55 -17.72 7.71
CA THR A 97 7.78 -18.09 8.44
C THR A 97 7.78 -17.71 9.92
N ASN A 98 6.80 -16.95 10.42
CA ASN A 98 6.85 -16.32 11.76
C ASN A 98 8.17 -15.54 12.01
N SER A 99 8.76 -14.98 10.94
CA SER A 99 9.97 -14.15 10.96
C SER A 99 9.63 -12.68 11.28
N PRO A 100 10.61 -11.81 11.59
CA PRO A 100 10.71 -10.96 12.80
C PRO A 100 9.47 -10.10 13.13
N GLU A 101 9.40 -9.63 14.38
CA GLU A 101 8.33 -8.76 14.92
C GLU A 101 8.19 -7.45 14.11
N ILE A 102 7.40 -7.49 13.03
CA ILE A 102 6.88 -6.28 12.38
C ILE A 102 5.61 -5.89 13.12
N THR A 103 5.71 -4.91 14.02
CA THR A 103 4.62 -4.46 14.90
C THR A 103 4.15 -3.06 14.48
N PRO A 104 3.04 -2.55 15.03
CA PRO A 104 2.61 -1.17 14.78
C PRO A 104 3.66 -0.13 15.18
N GLU A 105 4.50 -0.43 16.19
CA GLU A 105 5.58 0.44 16.68
C GLU A 105 6.83 0.38 15.79
N ASN A 106 7.02 -0.72 15.07
CA ASN A 106 8.12 -0.92 14.12
C ASN A 106 7.61 -1.47 12.77
N PRO A 107 6.80 -0.69 12.02
CA PRO A 107 6.22 -1.12 10.76
C PRO A 107 7.23 -0.96 9.62
N LEU A 108 7.09 -1.79 8.59
CA LEU A 108 7.80 -1.56 7.33
C LEU A 108 6.97 -0.63 6.44
N LYS A 109 7.51 0.54 6.07
CA LYS A 109 6.79 1.58 5.34
C LYS A 109 7.27 1.68 3.90
N LEU A 110 6.36 1.98 2.98
CA LEU A 110 6.68 2.22 1.58
C LEU A 110 7.59 3.45 1.44
N SER A 111 7.28 4.53 2.17
CA SER A 111 8.11 5.74 2.22
C SER A 111 9.59 5.48 2.59
N ASP A 112 9.84 4.60 3.56
CA ASP A 112 11.20 4.20 3.96
C ASP A 112 11.93 3.46 2.82
N LEU A 113 11.23 2.59 2.09
CA LEU A 113 11.78 1.84 0.95
C LEU A 113 12.05 2.70 -0.28
N LEU A 114 11.26 3.77 -0.46
CA LEU A 114 11.44 4.73 -1.55
C LEU A 114 12.61 5.69 -1.28
N GLY A 115 12.98 5.88 -0.01
CA GLY A 115 14.00 6.84 0.40
C GLY A 115 13.53 8.29 0.34
N PHE A 116 12.23 8.52 0.10
CA PHE A 116 11.56 9.81 0.14
C PHE A 116 10.06 9.61 0.33
N ALA A 117 9.41 10.49 1.09
CA ALA A 117 7.96 10.65 1.08
C ALA A 117 7.58 11.68 0.00
N PRO A 118 6.54 11.44 -0.82
CA PRO A 118 6.05 12.41 -1.80
C PRO A 118 5.44 13.66 -1.17
#